data_AF-A0A8S3IK83-F1
#
_entry.id   AF-A0A8S3IK83-F1
#
_cell.length_a   1.000
_cell.length_b   1.000
_cell.length_c   1.000
_cell.angle_alpha   90.00
_cell.angle_beta   90.00
_cell.angle_gamma   90.00
#
_symmetry.space_group_name_H-M   'P 1'
#
loop_
_entity.id
_entity.type
_entity.pdbx_description
1 polymer ?
#
loop_
_entity_poly.entity_id
_entity_poly.type
_entity_poly.pdbx_seq_one_letter_code
_entity_poly.pdbx_strand_id
1 'polypeptide(L)'
;MDAEIQSPKQQDLLLLDVTPLSLGIEGMNGHMCIIISRNRTIPCRTEFYSAFTNAYAYQTTAMIRVFCGEHKLTKYNVSSKIH
;
A
#
# COMPACT_ATOMS: atom_id res chain seq x y z
N MET A 1 35.20 39.40 -24.49
CA MET A 1 33.80 39.17 -24.05
C MET A 1 33.54 37.71 -24.31
N ASP A 2 34.04 36.88 -23.40
CA ASP A 2 34.04 35.42 -23.56
C ASP A 2 32.65 34.92 -23.19
N ALA A 3 31.96 34.32 -24.15
CA ALA A 3 30.62 33.78 -23.96
C ALA A 3 30.71 32.50 -23.13
N GLU A 4 30.33 32.59 -21.87
CA GLU A 4 30.16 31.44 -20.99
C GLU A 4 28.94 30.64 -21.46
N ILE A 5 29.21 29.53 -22.16
CA ILE A 5 28.19 28.57 -22.57
C ILE A 5 27.73 27.88 -21.27
N GLN A 6 26.62 28.36 -20.71
CA GLN A 6 25.90 27.63 -19.67
C GLN A 6 25.43 26.30 -20.29
N SER A 7 26.13 25.23 -19.95
CA SER A 7 25.68 23.87 -20.21
C SER A 7 24.25 23.74 -19.65
N PRO A 8 23.35 23.06 -20.37
CA PRO A 8 22.00 22.84 -19.87
C PRO A 8 22.13 22.16 -18.50
N LYS A 9 21.66 22.83 -17.43
CA LYS A 9 21.61 22.25 -16.09
C LYS A 9 20.97 20.87 -16.22
N GLN A 10 21.77 19.82 -16.02
CA GLN A 10 21.23 18.47 -15.92
C GLN A 10 20.18 18.52 -14.79
N GLN A 11 18.93 18.31 -15.15
CA GLN A 11 17.89 18.11 -14.17
C GLN A 11 18.18 16.75 -13.55
N ASP A 12 18.62 16.75 -12.28
CA ASP A 12 18.80 15.52 -11.51
C ASP A 12 17.43 14.86 -11.33
N LEU A 13 17.12 13.94 -12.26
CA LEU A 13 15.95 13.09 -12.22
C LEU A 13 16.23 11.96 -11.23
N LEU A 14 15.49 11.97 -10.13
CA LEU A 14 15.51 10.88 -9.16
C LEU A 14 14.35 9.93 -9.45
N LEU A 15 14.65 8.65 -9.66
CA LEU A 15 13.66 7.59 -9.77
C LEU A 15 13.27 7.13 -8.38
N LEU A 16 11.98 7.22 -8.06
CA LEU A 16 11.41 6.79 -6.79
C LEU A 16 10.38 5.69 -7.04
N ASP A 17 10.58 4.56 -6.39
CA ASP A 17 9.64 3.44 -6.48
C ASP A 17 8.40 3.72 -5.62
N VAL A 18 7.23 3.36 -6.12
CA VAL A 18 5.94 3.64 -5.48
C VAL A 18 4.97 2.48 -5.64
N THR A 19 4.08 2.29 -4.66
CA THR A 19 3.00 1.31 -4.75
C THR A 19 2.00 1.72 -5.85
N PRO A 20 1.65 0.84 -6.81
CA PRO A 20 0.72 1.19 -7.88
C PRO A 20 -0.73 1.28 -7.39
N LEU A 21 -1.09 0.51 -6.36
CA LEU A 21 -2.43 0.40 -5.81
C LEU A 21 -2.38 0.33 -4.29
N SER A 22 -3.53 0.61 -3.66
CA SER A 22 -3.68 0.46 -2.22
C SER A 22 -3.65 -1.02 -1.82
N LEU A 23 -2.87 -1.30 -0.79
CA LEU A 23 -2.77 -2.61 -0.16
C LEU A 23 -3.50 -2.57 1.16
N GLY A 24 -4.30 -3.60 1.41
CA GLY A 24 -5.11 -3.69 2.61
C GLY A 24 -5.40 -5.13 2.98
N ILE A 25 -6.07 -5.29 4.11
CA ILE A 25 -6.56 -6.59 4.56
C ILE A 25 -8.08 -6.59 4.66
N GLU A 26 -8.65 -7.77 4.65
CA GLU A 26 -10.08 -7.96 4.85
C GLU A 26 -10.46 -7.72 6.31
N GLY A 27 -11.30 -6.71 6.54
CA GLY A 27 -11.93 -6.45 7.82
C GLY A 27 -13.24 -7.23 7.98
N MET A 28 -13.93 -6.95 9.09
CA MET A 28 -15.26 -7.51 9.36
C MET A 28 -16.23 -7.22 8.20
N ASN A 29 -17.09 -8.19 7.87
CA ASN A 29 -18.11 -8.07 6.82
C ASN A 29 -17.57 -7.85 5.38
N GLY A 30 -16.29 -8.16 5.11
CA GLY A 30 -15.73 -8.08 3.75
C GLY A 30 -15.40 -6.66 3.30
N HIS A 31 -15.27 -5.72 4.23
CA HIS A 31 -14.76 -4.37 3.95
C HIS A 31 -13.24 -4.39 3.80
N MET A 32 -12.73 -3.58 2.87
CA MET A 32 -11.28 -3.41 2.70
C MET A 32 -10.76 -2.38 3.71
N CYS A 33 -9.87 -2.81 4.60
CA CYS A 33 -9.10 -1.92 5.45
C CYS A 33 -7.77 -1.61 4.78
N ILE A 34 -7.62 -0.39 4.25
CA ILE A 34 -6.40 0.05 3.58
C ILE A 34 -5.31 0.25 4.63
N ILE A 35 -4.14 -0.38 4.42
CA ILE A 35 -2.96 -0.28 5.27
C ILE A 35 -1.92 0.61 4.59
N ILE A 36 -1.65 0.38 3.30
CA ILE A 36 -0.74 1.18 2.49
C ILE A 36 -1.57 1.79 1.36
N SER A 37 -1.62 3.12 1.29
CA SER A 37 -2.31 3.80 0.21
C SER A 37 -1.55 3.67 -1.11
N ARG A 38 -2.25 3.81 -2.24
CA ARG A 38 -1.63 3.98 -3.55
C ARG A 38 -0.59 5.11 -3.57
N ASN A 39 0.35 4.99 -4.50
CA ASN A 39 1.44 5.93 -4.76
C ASN A 39 2.33 6.19 -3.52
N ARG A 40 2.45 5.20 -2.62
CA ARG A 40 3.32 5.31 -1.46
C ARG A 40 4.73 4.86 -1.82
N THR A 41 5.73 5.64 -1.43
CA THR A 41 7.14 5.39 -1.73
C THR A 41 7.64 4.10 -1.08
N ILE A 42 8.23 3.20 -1.86
CA ILE A 42 8.81 1.94 -1.39
C ILE A 42 10.32 2.19 -1.17
N PRO A 43 10.92 1.71 -0.07
CA PRO A 43 10.37 0.86 0.99
C PRO A 43 9.51 1.62 2.01
N CYS A 44 8.33 1.08 2.34
CA CYS A 44 7.48 1.59 3.41
C CYS A 44 7.05 0.46 4.36
N ARG A 45 6.99 0.78 5.66
CA ARG A 45 6.39 -0.07 6.69
C ARG A 45 5.30 0.72 7.37
N THR A 46 4.11 0.14 7.45
CA THR A 46 3.00 0.74 8.19
C THR A 46 2.59 -0.24 9.27
N GLU A 47 2.70 0.20 10.51
CA GLU A 47 2.29 -0.59 11.68
C GLU A 47 0.99 -0.01 12.21
N PHE A 48 -0.04 -0.85 12.32
CA PHE A 48 -1.29 -0.49 12.95
C PHE A 48 -1.46 -1.33 14.21
N TYR A 49 -1.21 -0.72 15.37
CA TYR A 49 -1.22 -1.41 16.65
C TYR A 49 -2.65 -1.72 17.16
N SER A 50 -3.69 -1.06 16.64
CA SER A 50 -5.02 -1.06 17.27
C SER A 50 -6.19 -1.52 16.40
N ALA A 51 -5.98 -1.92 15.15
CA ALA A 51 -7.08 -2.03 14.18
C ALA A 51 -7.72 -3.43 14.04
N PHE A 52 -7.08 -4.49 14.56
CA PHE A 52 -7.54 -5.86 14.31
C PHE A 52 -7.72 -6.63 15.61
N THR A 53 -8.99 -6.90 15.93
CA THR A 53 -9.41 -7.69 17.08
C THR A 53 -10.20 -8.91 16.62
N ASN A 54 -10.34 -9.90 17.49
CA ASN A 54 -11.11 -11.10 17.23
C ASN A 54 -12.57 -10.74 16.95
N ALA A 55 -13.13 -11.37 15.92
CA ALA A 55 -14.54 -11.15 15.57
C ALA A 55 -15.49 -11.79 16.59
N TYR A 56 -15.03 -12.84 17.28
CA TYR A 56 -15.79 -13.60 18.26
C TYR A 56 -14.94 -13.93 19.49
N ALA A 57 -15.61 -14.11 20.64
CA ALA A 57 -14.95 -14.54 21.87
C ALA A 57 -14.27 -15.91 21.69
N TYR A 58 -13.10 -16.08 22.29
CA TYR A 58 -12.29 -17.31 22.23
C TYR A 58 -11.85 -17.76 20.82
N GLN A 59 -11.85 -16.85 19.84
CA GLN A 59 -11.27 -17.13 18.53
C GLN A 59 -9.76 -17.40 18.68
N THR A 60 -9.36 -18.67 18.52
CA THR A 60 -7.96 -19.12 18.68
C THR A 60 -7.13 -18.91 17.41
N THR A 61 -7.78 -18.76 16.25
CA THR A 61 -7.11 -18.59 14.95
C THR A 61 -7.82 -17.54 14.11
N ALA A 62 -7.06 -16.62 13.52
CA ALA A 62 -7.54 -15.62 12.59
C ALA A 62 -6.84 -15.79 11.23
N MET A 63 -7.62 -15.84 10.15
CA MET A 63 -7.08 -15.89 8.79
C MET A 63 -6.96 -14.47 8.24
N ILE A 64 -5.72 -14.02 8.01
CA ILE A 64 -5.46 -12.71 7.41
C ILE A 64 -5.39 -12.88 5.91
N ARG A 65 -6.31 -12.25 5.19
CA ARG A 65 -6.30 -12.19 3.72
C ARG A 65 -5.89 -10.80 3.27
N VAL A 66 -4.90 -10.74 2.38
CA VAL A 66 -4.35 -9.50 1.83
C VAL A 66 -4.95 -9.24 0.46
N PHE A 67 -5.33 -7.99 0.21
CA PHE A 67 -5.94 -7.54 -1.03
C PHE A 67 -5.25 -6.30 -1.58
N CYS A 68 -5.29 -6.17 -2.90
CA CYS A 68 -4.79 -5.03 -3.66
C CYS A 68 -5.94 -4.45 -4.49
N GLY A 69 -6.22 -3.15 -4.34
CA GLY A 69 -7.30 -2.47 -5.05
C GLY A 69 -7.87 -1.27 -4.31
N GLU A 70 -8.82 -0.59 -4.94
CA GLU A 70 -9.39 0.69 -4.45
C GLU A 70 -10.88 0.57 -4.10
N HIS A 71 -11.51 -0.61 -4.31
CA HIS A 71 -12.91 -0.78 -3.98
C HIS A 71 -13.11 -0.96 -2.47
N LYS A 72 -14.23 -0.46 -1.95
CA LYS A 72 -14.60 -0.56 -0.52
C LYS A 72 -14.84 -2.00 -0.04
N LEU A 73 -15.22 -2.90 -0.94
CA LEU A 73 -15.52 -4.30 -0.64
C LEU A 73 -14.43 -5.18 -1.24
N THR A 74 -13.91 -6.13 -0.46
CA THR A 74 -12.79 -7.00 -0.85
C THR A 74 -13.10 -7.90 -2.03
N LYS A 75 -14.38 -8.24 -2.25
CA LYS A 75 -14.83 -9.05 -3.39
C LYS A 75 -14.45 -8.45 -4.76
N TYR A 76 -14.35 -7.13 -4.86
CA TYR A 76 -14.01 -6.45 -6.12
C TYR A 76 -12.53 -6.11 -6.24
N ASN A 77 -11.71 -6.47 -5.24
CA ASN A 77 -10.28 -6.26 -5.24
C ASN A 77 -9.54 -7.58 -5.50
N VAL A 78 -8.29 -7.47 -5.93
CA VAL A 78 -7.48 -8.65 -6.26
C VAL A 78 -6.93 -9.23 -4.97
N SER A 79 -7.17 -10.53 -4.73
CA SER A 79 -6.53 -11.23 -3.61
C SER A 79 -5.05 -11.39 -3.90
N SER A 80 -4.20 -10.84 -3.05
CA SER A 80 -2.77 -11.10 -3.11
C SER A 80 -2.55 -12.52 -2.59
N LYS A 81 -2.27 -13.48 -3.49
CA LYS A 81 -1.85 -14.83 -3.08
C LYS A 81 -0.45 -14.72 -2.49
N ILE A 82 -0.38 -14.74 -1.16
CA ILE A 82 0.88 -14.95 -0.45
C ILE A 82 0.98 -16.47 -0.30
N HIS A 83 1.90 -17.10 -1.04
CA HIS A 83 2.25 -18.51 -0.87
C HIS A 83 3.12 -18.68 0.38
#